data_AF-A0A4Y8R8M4-F1
#
_entry.id   AF-A0A4Y8R8M4-F1
#
_cell.length_a   1.000
_cell.length_b   1.000
_cell.length_c   1.000
_cell.angle_alpha   90.00
_cell.angle_beta   90.00
_cell.angle_gamma   90.00
#
_symmetry.space_group_name_H-M   'P 1'
#
loop_
_entity.id
_entity.type
_entity.pdbx_description
1 polymer ?
#
loop_
_entity_poly.entity_id
_entity_poly.type
_entity_poly.pdbx_seq_one_letter_code
_entity_poly.pdbx_strand_id
1 'polypeptide(L)'
;MKKKFPKSEDFSPEDWDAVEFPELTDAELAEARPLSEAMPQLHAAIVETLGRRAAAQDKRPISIRLDADLVEKLRATGPGWQSRVNDVLRRWIEGKAA
;
A
#
# COMPACT_ATOMS: atom_id res chain seq x y z
N MET A 1 -4.97 4.45 -13.38
CA MET A 1 -6.44 4.35 -13.19
C MET A 1 -6.85 5.38 -12.14
N LYS A 2 -7.69 6.36 -12.49
CA LYS A 2 -8.27 7.30 -11.53
C LYS A 2 -9.36 6.57 -10.76
N LYS A 3 -9.09 6.12 -9.53
CA LYS A 3 -10.15 5.56 -8.68
C LYS A 3 -11.09 6.71 -8.33
N LYS A 4 -12.31 6.68 -8.86
CA LYS A 4 -13.37 7.59 -8.42
C LYS A 4 -13.79 7.14 -7.03
N PHE A 5 -13.62 7.99 -6.04
CA PHE A 5 -14.20 7.74 -4.72
C PHE A 5 -15.72 7.66 -4.88
N PRO A 6 -16.39 6.68 -4.25
CA PRO A 6 -17.85 6.61 -4.28
C PRO A 6 -18.40 7.89 -3.63
N LYS A 7 -19.45 8.47 -4.22
CA LYS A 7 -20.18 9.57 -3.57
C LYS A 7 -20.79 9.01 -2.28
N SER A 8 -20.60 9.71 -1.17
CA SER A 8 -21.34 9.43 0.06
C SER A 8 -22.84 9.59 -0.19
N GLU A 9 -23.65 8.61 0.24
CA GLU A 9 -25.11 8.72 0.16
C GLU A 9 -25.65 9.74 1.17
N ASP A 10 -24.89 10.01 2.23
CA ASP A 10 -25.31 10.83 3.37
C ASP A 10 -24.95 12.32 3.27
N PHE A 11 -24.00 12.69 2.41
CA PHE A 11 -23.52 14.07 2.27
C PHE A 11 -23.23 14.40 0.81
N SER A 12 -23.90 15.44 0.30
CA SER A 12 -23.67 16.02 -1.01
C SER A 12 -22.51 17.03 -0.97
N PRO A 13 -21.82 17.30 -2.10
CA PRO A 13 -20.83 18.39 -2.17
C PRO A 13 -21.37 19.75 -1.69
N GLU A 14 -22.65 20.01 -1.98
CA GLU A 14 -23.34 21.22 -1.54
C GLU A 14 -23.47 21.30 -0.01
N ASP A 15 -23.60 20.16 0.68
CA ASP A 15 -23.59 20.10 2.15
C ASP A 15 -22.20 20.43 2.73
N TRP A 16 -21.12 20.08 2.02
CA TRP A 16 -19.75 20.43 2.41
C TRP A 16 -19.47 21.92 2.23
N ASP A 17 -19.94 22.49 1.12
CA ASP A 17 -19.76 23.90 0.79
C ASP A 17 -20.62 24.83 1.68
N ALA A 18 -21.69 24.31 2.29
CA ALA A 18 -22.53 25.05 3.23
C ALA A 18 -21.91 25.18 4.64
N VAL A 19 -20.88 24.41 4.97
CA VAL A 19 -20.20 24.46 6.27
C VAL A 19 -19.02 25.43 6.19
N GLU A 20 -19.03 26.44 7.06
CA GLU A 20 -17.90 27.35 7.24
C GLU A 20 -16.86 26.69 8.16
N PHE A 21 -15.64 26.46 7.64
CA PHE A 21 -14.52 25.94 8.41
C PHE A 21 -13.61 27.11 8.81
N PRO A 22 -13.58 27.53 10.08
CA PRO A 22 -12.69 28.60 10.50
C PRO A 22 -11.23 28.18 10.31
N GLU A 23 -10.39 29.14 9.93
CA GLU A 23 -8.94 28.94 9.86
C GLU A 23 -8.40 28.59 11.24
N LEU A 24 -7.48 27.62 11.27
CA LEU A 24 -6.83 27.22 12.51
C LEU A 24 -5.91 28.35 12.99
N THR A 25 -6.04 28.75 14.25
CA THR A 25 -5.14 29.76 14.84
C THR A 25 -3.76 29.17 15.14
N ASP A 26 -2.74 30.01 15.23
CA ASP A 26 -1.38 29.58 15.58
C ASP A 26 -1.32 28.87 16.94
N ALA A 27 -2.18 29.28 17.89
CA ALA A 27 -2.27 28.66 19.20
C ALA A 27 -2.87 27.24 19.12
N GLU A 28 -3.94 27.06 18.35
CA GLU A 28 -4.56 25.74 18.14
C GLU A 28 -3.62 24.80 17.36
N LEU A 29 -2.86 25.33 16.40
CA LEU A 29 -1.85 24.55 15.68
C LEU A 29 -0.70 24.12 16.60
N ALA A 30 -0.29 24.96 17.55
CA ALA A 30 0.75 24.62 18.52
C ALA A 30 0.35 23.49 19.48
N GLU A 31 -0.95 23.30 19.71
CA GLU A 31 -1.50 22.20 20.51
C GLU A 31 -1.62 20.87 19.75
N ALA A 32 -1.34 20.87 18.43
CA ALA A 32 -1.39 19.67 17.62
C ALA A 32 -0.41 18.61 18.14
N ARG A 33 -0.90 17.39 18.33
CA ARG A 33 -0.11 16.24 18.79
C ARG A 33 0.00 15.18 17.71
N PRO A 34 1.08 14.39 17.69
CA PRO A 34 1.22 13.25 16.80
C PRO A 34 0.03 12.28 16.93
N LEU A 35 -0.39 11.68 15.82
CA LEU A 35 -1.45 10.67 15.81
C LEU A 35 -1.16 9.49 16.74
N SER A 36 0.11 9.13 16.89
CA SER A 36 0.58 8.10 17.82
C SER A 36 0.27 8.38 19.28
N GLU A 37 0.18 9.66 19.66
CA GLU A 37 -0.12 10.10 21.01
C GLU A 37 -1.60 10.39 21.19
N ALA A 38 -2.25 11.03 20.20
CA ALA A 38 -3.65 11.40 20.27
C ALA A 38 -4.60 10.21 20.11
N MET A 39 -4.27 9.24 19.24
CA MET A 39 -5.08 8.04 18.98
C MET A 39 -4.21 6.78 18.85
N PRO A 40 -3.67 6.26 19.97
CA PRO A 40 -2.69 5.17 19.94
C PRO A 40 -3.21 3.89 19.27
N GLN A 41 -4.49 3.51 19.49
CA GLN A 41 -5.02 2.28 18.90
C GLN A 41 -5.19 2.36 17.38
N LEU A 42 -5.59 3.53 16.88
CA LEU A 42 -5.74 3.77 15.44
C LEU A 42 -4.36 3.81 14.77
N HIS A 43 -3.41 4.50 15.40
CA HIS A 43 -2.03 4.52 14.95
C HIS A 43 -1.44 3.11 14.86
N ALA A 44 -1.63 2.27 15.89
CA ALA A 44 -1.15 0.89 15.88
C ALA A 44 -1.76 0.06 14.75
N ALA A 45 -3.07 0.17 14.50
CA ALA A 45 -3.73 -0.54 13.39
C ALA A 45 -3.21 -0.10 12.01
N ILE A 46 -2.96 1.21 11.84
CA ILE A 46 -2.37 1.76 10.61
C ILE A 46 -0.94 1.25 10.43
N VAL A 47 -0.12 1.29 11.49
CA VAL A 47 1.25 0.78 11.47
C VAL A 47 1.28 -0.73 11.23
N GLU A 48 0.37 -1.51 11.77
CA GLU A 48 0.30 -2.96 11.52
C GLU A 48 -0.05 -3.25 10.04
N THR A 49 -1.00 -2.51 9.48
CA THR A 49 -1.43 -2.69 8.09
C THR A 49 -0.39 -2.20 7.07
N LEU A 50 0.27 -1.07 7.35
CA LEU A 50 1.36 -0.54 6.51
C LEU A 50 2.69 -1.28 6.75
N GLY A 51 2.97 -1.67 7.99
CA GLY A 51 4.15 -2.44 8.39
C GLY A 51 4.18 -3.81 7.75
N ARG A 52 3.02 -4.46 7.54
CA ARG A 52 2.91 -5.66 6.70
C ARG A 52 3.30 -5.43 5.23
N ARG A 53 3.15 -4.22 4.69
CA ARG A 53 3.66 -3.87 3.34
C ARG A 53 5.15 -3.59 3.33
N ALA A 54 5.71 -2.99 4.38
CA ALA A 54 7.15 -2.72 4.51
C ALA A 54 7.96 -3.98 4.83
N ALA A 55 7.38 -4.94 5.56
CA ALA A 55 7.96 -6.26 5.84
C ALA A 55 7.94 -7.21 4.62
N ALA A 56 7.60 -6.70 3.42
CA ALA A 56 7.83 -7.41 2.18
C ALA A 56 9.35 -7.47 1.94
N GLN A 57 10.00 -8.47 2.56
CA GLN A 57 11.40 -8.88 2.43
C GLN A 57 12.22 -8.10 1.40
N ASP A 58 13.35 -7.51 1.79
CA ASP A 58 14.30 -6.79 0.93
C ASP A 58 14.48 -7.43 -0.46
N LYS A 59 13.62 -7.06 -1.41
CA LYS A 59 13.66 -7.57 -2.78
C LYS A 59 14.79 -6.84 -3.47
N ARG A 60 15.88 -7.55 -3.74
CA ARG A 60 17.02 -6.99 -4.48
C ARG A 60 16.74 -7.07 -5.97
N PRO A 61 16.70 -5.95 -6.71
CA PRO A 61 16.61 -6.01 -8.15
C PRO A 61 17.92 -6.58 -8.71
N ILE A 62 17.83 -7.69 -9.42
CA ILE A 62 18.96 -8.30 -10.13
C ILE A 62 18.64 -8.38 -11.62
N SER A 63 19.66 -8.27 -12.46
CA SER A 63 19.53 -8.54 -13.89
C SER A 63 19.87 -10.00 -14.16
N ILE A 64 18.91 -10.75 -14.70
CA ILE A 64 19.09 -12.13 -15.16
C ILE A 64 18.59 -12.26 -16.60
N ARG A 65 19.19 -13.16 -17.38
CA ARG A 65 18.70 -13.51 -18.71
C ARG A 65 17.76 -14.70 -18.59
N LEU A 66 16.59 -14.58 -19.21
CA LEU A 66 15.59 -15.63 -19.32
C LEU A 66 15.24 -15.78 -20.81
N ASP A 67 14.83 -16.98 -21.21
CA ASP A 67 14.40 -17.24 -22.58
C ASP A 67 13.19 -16.38 -22.94
N ALA A 68 13.15 -15.90 -24.18
CA ALA A 68 12.13 -14.96 -24.63
C ALA A 68 10.71 -15.56 -24.53
N ASP A 69 10.54 -16.83 -24.91
CA ASP A 69 9.25 -17.51 -24.84
C ASP A 69 8.76 -17.69 -23.40
N LEU A 70 9.69 -17.91 -22.46
CA LEU A 70 9.38 -18.02 -21.03
C LEU A 70 8.89 -16.68 -20.47
N VAL A 71 9.55 -15.58 -20.82
CA VAL A 71 9.15 -14.23 -20.39
C VAL A 71 7.74 -13.90 -20.89
N GLU A 72 7.44 -14.22 -22.15
CA GLU A 72 6.11 -13.98 -22.72
C GLU A 72 5.03 -14.81 -22.02
N LYS A 73 5.27 -16.11 -21.79
CA LYS A 73 4.35 -16.97 -21.03
C LYS A 73 4.11 -16.44 -19.62
N LEU A 74 5.16 -15.96 -18.93
CA LEU A 74 5.04 -15.37 -17.60
C LEU A 74 4.22 -14.09 -17.63
N ARG A 75 4.48 -13.16 -18.56
CA ARG A 75 3.71 -11.92 -18.70
C ARG A 75 2.24 -12.18 -19.01
N ALA A 76 1.94 -13.17 -19.85
CA ALA A 76 0.58 -13.56 -20.20
C ALA A 76 -0.24 -14.04 -18.98
N THR A 77 0.42 -14.47 -17.90
CA THR A 77 -0.28 -14.89 -16.68
C THR A 77 -0.93 -13.73 -15.91
N GLY A 78 -0.67 -12.48 -16.30
CA GLY A 78 -1.32 -11.28 -15.77
C GLY A 78 -0.53 -10.53 -14.69
N PRO A 79 -1.14 -9.52 -14.04
CA PRO A 79 -0.51 -8.73 -12.99
C PRO A 79 0.11 -9.59 -11.90
N GLY A 80 1.28 -9.20 -11.39
CA GLY A 80 2.00 -9.96 -10.37
C GLY A 80 2.77 -11.19 -10.87
N TRP A 81 2.99 -11.35 -12.18
CA TRP A 81 3.81 -12.42 -12.73
C TRP A 81 5.24 -12.46 -12.15
N GLN A 82 5.86 -11.31 -11.87
CA GLN A 82 7.19 -11.26 -11.23
C GLN A 82 7.18 -11.83 -9.81
N SER A 83 6.12 -11.58 -9.03
CA SER A 83 5.97 -12.18 -7.71
C SER A 83 5.83 -13.71 -7.81
N ARG A 84 5.08 -14.20 -8.80
CA ARG A 84 4.98 -15.64 -9.06
C ARG A 84 6.32 -16.27 -9.44
N VAL A 85 7.14 -15.59 -10.24
CA VAL A 85 8.52 -16.05 -10.54
C VAL A 85 9.33 -16.19 -9.26
N ASN A 86 9.28 -15.16 -8.39
CA ASN A 86 9.98 -15.20 -7.10
C ASN A 86 9.52 -16.37 -6.21
N ASP A 87 8.21 -16.63 -6.15
CA ASP A 87 7.66 -17.73 -5.34
C ASP A 87 8.08 -19.11 -5.88
N VAL A 88 8.13 -19.29 -7.20
CA VAL A 88 8.60 -20.54 -7.82
C VAL A 88 10.08 -20.76 -7.51
N LEU A 89 10.92 -19.73 -7.66
CA LEU A 89 12.35 -19.83 -7.36
C LEU A 89 12.59 -20.17 -5.89
N ARG A 90 11.86 -19.53 -4.97
CA ARG A 90 11.91 -19.84 -3.53
C ARG A 90 11.59 -21.31 -3.25
N ARG A 91 10.45 -21.80 -3.75
CA ARG A 91 10.04 -23.20 -3.54
C ARG A 91 11.05 -24.18 -4.12
N TRP A 92 11.64 -23.87 -5.27
CA TRP A 92 12.66 -24.70 -5.89
C TRP A 92 13.94 -24.77 -5.06
N ILE A 93 14.38 -23.66 -4.45
CA ILE A 93 15.53 -23.64 -3.53
C ILE A 93 15.21 -24.43 -2.26
N GLU A 94 14.07 -24.16 -1.63
CA GLU A 94 13.64 -24.82 -0.38
C GLU A 94 13.45 -26.34 -0.59
N GLY A 95 12.88 -26.75 -1.72
CA GLY A 95 12.74 -28.17 -2.08
C GLY A 95 14.05 -28.85 -2.48
N LYS A 96 15.10 -28.10 -2.81
CA LYS A 96 16.46 -28.63 -3.01
C LYS A 96 17.28 -28.72 -1.72
N ALA A 97 16.85 -28.03 -0.67
CA ALA A 97 17.49 -28.04 0.64
C ALA A 97 16.94 -29.15 1.56
N ALA A 98 16.06 -30.02 1.03
CA ALA A 98 15.46 -31.18 1.70
C ALA A 98 16.12 -32.49 1.26
#